data_AF-A0A089NTH4-F1
#
_entry.id   AF-A0A089NTH4-F1
#
_cell.length_a   1.000
_cell.length_b   1.000
_cell.length_c   1.000
_cell.angle_alpha   90.00
_cell.angle_beta   90.00
_cell.angle_gamma   90.00
#
_symmetry.space_group_name_H-M   'P 1'
#
loop_
_entity.id
_entity.type
_entity.pdbx_description
1 polymer ?
#
loop_
_entity_poly.entity_id
_entity_poly.type
_entity_poly.pdbx_seq_one_letter_code
_entity_poly.pdbx_strand_id
1 'polypeptide(L)'
;MKPELERLAAAGVTLKEAKDKLFTGGDDLTRATATLVSDVRSQADEATLSRAQTVESAMLLVRVANWRFLATFDPKGPATFATNVEKAEKAMKALRNADGSAPFQTQMKAVDVALAAYATNFRATVAAMATSNKAFDTGIKPHTDAIDQAAIGVRGMIKLAVEEITDATAASVAGARLIQMSLLGLALIIGGVLAFLLARSIIRPIAGMTMAMKRLAAGDNAVDVPSRAATDEMGEMAQAVEVFRQNAIARAELEAAQVAEQSARQRRADRVDALIKSFQQKVASSLEIVTSAATELDATARSMTQVADNTNSQAVASSAAAEETSVNVQTVAAAAEEMVSSLQEIERQVVRSNEVAASAAHEAEATGAAMADLGAAAEQIGAAVTTISSIAGQTNLLALNATIEAARAGDAGRGFAVVAAEVKELAGQTARATEEIGGQIAAIQGATCRATEAIQGIGRTIASINEIAGMIASTVVEQTAATGEISRNASEAARGTQDVSANVARVLTSTGETGSAATQVLSAAAELATQSLSVKQEVDAFLLDIQAA
;
A
#
# COMPACT_ATOMS: atom_id res chain seq x y z
N MET A 1 15.12 10.22 -21.83
CA MET A 1 13.92 9.58 -21.22
C MET A 1 12.70 9.50 -22.15
N LYS A 2 12.22 10.57 -22.81
CA LYS A 2 10.97 10.51 -23.63
C LYS A 2 10.91 9.33 -24.65
N PRO A 3 11.93 9.07 -25.48
CA PRO A 3 11.89 7.94 -26.43
C PRO A 3 11.90 6.56 -25.75
N GLU A 4 12.50 6.45 -24.57
CA GLU A 4 12.51 5.22 -23.77
C GLU A 4 11.14 4.97 -23.13
N LEU A 5 10.48 6.02 -22.64
CA LEU A 5 9.11 5.96 -22.12
C LEU A 5 8.12 5.57 -23.21
N GLU A 6 8.27 6.12 -24.42
CA GLU A 6 7.44 5.74 -25.58
C GLU A 6 7.65 4.26 -25.95
N ARG A 7 8.90 3.77 -25.93
CA ARG A 7 9.20 2.34 -26.14
C ARG A 7 8.62 1.45 -25.05
N LEU A 8 8.72 1.84 -23.78
CA LEU A 8 8.13 1.10 -22.66
C LEU A 8 6.59 1.09 -22.74
N ALA A 9 5.99 2.22 -23.10
CA ALA A 9 4.54 2.33 -23.29
C ALA A 9 4.07 1.42 -24.43
N ALA A 10 4.76 1.42 -25.58
CA ALA A 10 4.46 0.53 -26.69
C ALA A 10 4.58 -0.96 -26.28
N ALA A 11 5.65 -1.32 -25.56
CA ALA A 11 5.83 -2.67 -25.04
C ALA A 11 4.72 -3.07 -24.05
N GLY A 12 4.26 -2.14 -23.22
CA GLY A 12 3.12 -2.31 -22.32
C GLY A 12 1.81 -2.57 -23.05
N VAL A 13 1.54 -1.86 -24.15
CA VAL A 13 0.37 -2.10 -25.01
C VAL A 13 0.43 -3.50 -25.63
N THR A 14 1.56 -3.88 -26.23
CA THR A 14 1.74 -5.22 -26.81
C THR A 14 1.57 -6.32 -25.75
N LEU A 15 2.08 -6.11 -24.53
CA LEU A 15 1.90 -7.05 -23.43
C LEU A 15 0.43 -7.18 -23.03
N LYS A 16 -0.29 -6.06 -22.92
CA LYS A 16 -1.72 -6.06 -22.61
C LYS A 16 -2.51 -6.87 -23.65
N GLU A 17 -2.32 -6.56 -24.93
CA GLU A 17 -2.99 -7.28 -26.03
C GLU A 17 -2.68 -8.78 -26.05
N ALA A 18 -1.42 -9.15 -25.77
CA ALA A 18 -1.02 -10.55 -25.69
C ALA A 18 -1.69 -11.27 -24.50
N LYS A 19 -1.81 -10.62 -23.33
CA LYS A 19 -2.51 -11.18 -22.17
C LYS A 19 -4.00 -11.33 -22.42
N ASP A 20 -4.63 -10.35 -23.06
CA ASP A 20 -6.06 -10.42 -23.39
C ASP A 20 -6.36 -11.63 -24.29
N LYS A 21 -5.55 -11.84 -25.35
CA LYS A 21 -5.65 -13.03 -26.21
C LYS A 21 -5.37 -14.33 -25.45
N LEU A 22 -4.41 -14.32 -24.53
CA LEU A 22 -4.10 -15.48 -23.71
C LEU A 22 -5.28 -15.86 -22.80
N PHE A 23 -5.91 -14.89 -22.14
CA PHE A 23 -7.06 -15.16 -21.27
C PHE A 23 -8.26 -15.70 -22.06
N THR A 24 -8.64 -15.02 -23.16
CA THR A 24 -9.72 -15.51 -24.03
C THR A 24 -9.42 -16.91 -24.57
N GLY A 25 -8.18 -17.17 -25.00
CA GLY A 25 -7.78 -18.51 -25.46
C GLY A 25 -7.86 -19.58 -24.36
N GLY A 26 -7.67 -19.21 -23.10
CA GLY A 26 -7.84 -20.11 -21.95
C GLY A 26 -9.30 -20.48 -21.71
N ASP A 27 -10.21 -19.52 -21.90
CA ASP A 27 -11.65 -19.75 -21.81
C ASP A 27 -12.14 -20.64 -22.96
N ASP A 28 -11.66 -20.42 -24.17
CA ASP A 28 -11.96 -21.26 -25.33
C ASP A 28 -11.46 -22.69 -25.14
N LEU A 29 -10.24 -22.87 -24.61
CA LEU A 29 -9.70 -24.19 -24.28
C LEU A 29 -10.55 -24.90 -23.23
N THR A 30 -11.01 -24.17 -22.20
CA THR A 30 -11.89 -24.71 -21.16
C THR A 30 -13.21 -25.18 -21.75
N ARG A 31 -13.83 -24.34 -22.58
CA ARG A 31 -15.10 -24.65 -23.23
C ARG A 31 -14.98 -25.86 -24.15
N ALA A 32 -13.98 -25.90 -25.02
CA ALA A 32 -13.75 -27.01 -25.94
C ALA A 32 -13.52 -28.33 -25.19
N THR A 33 -12.74 -28.29 -24.10
CA THR A 33 -12.46 -29.47 -23.28
C THR A 33 -13.72 -29.96 -22.56
N ALA A 34 -14.51 -29.04 -21.98
CA ALA A 34 -15.76 -29.39 -21.31
C ALA A 34 -16.78 -30.02 -22.27
N THR A 35 -16.91 -29.48 -23.49
CA THR A 35 -17.77 -30.07 -24.54
C THR A 35 -17.31 -31.49 -24.90
N LEU A 36 -16.01 -31.70 -25.12
CA LEU A 36 -15.47 -33.03 -25.41
C LEU A 36 -15.79 -34.03 -24.29
N VAL A 37 -15.52 -33.68 -23.04
CA VAL A 37 -15.75 -34.58 -21.88
C VAL A 37 -17.24 -34.87 -21.70
N SER A 38 -18.10 -33.86 -21.87
CA SER A 38 -19.55 -34.03 -21.80
C SER A 38 -20.06 -35.00 -22.88
N ASP A 39 -19.60 -34.85 -24.11
CA ASP A 39 -20.02 -35.71 -25.22
C ASP A 39 -19.52 -37.15 -25.02
N VAL A 40 -18.26 -37.34 -24.63
CA VAL A 40 -17.71 -38.66 -24.31
C VAL A 40 -18.48 -39.32 -23.17
N ARG A 41 -18.83 -38.58 -22.11
CA ARG A 41 -19.61 -39.11 -20.98
C ARG A 41 -21.00 -39.62 -21.40
N SER A 42 -21.59 -39.03 -22.43
CA SER A 42 -22.94 -39.39 -22.89
C SER A 42 -22.97 -40.61 -23.83
N GLN A 43 -21.88 -40.92 -24.52
CA GLN A 43 -21.90 -41.79 -25.71
C GLN A 43 -20.80 -42.87 -25.71
N ALA A 44 -19.77 -42.77 -24.88
CA ALA A 44 -18.61 -43.65 -24.92
C ALA A 44 -18.59 -44.70 -23.80
N ASP A 45 -17.73 -45.70 -23.95
CA ASP A 45 -17.43 -46.68 -22.91
C ASP A 45 -16.59 -46.08 -21.76
N GLU A 46 -16.49 -46.84 -20.66
CA GLU A 46 -15.81 -46.41 -19.44
C GLU A 46 -14.30 -46.17 -19.68
N ALA A 47 -13.67 -46.95 -20.57
CA ALA A 47 -12.27 -46.80 -20.92
C ALA A 47 -11.98 -45.49 -21.66
N THR A 48 -12.88 -45.09 -22.57
CA THR A 48 -12.79 -43.82 -23.31
C THR A 48 -13.10 -42.63 -22.40
N LEU A 49 -14.07 -42.77 -21.50
CA LEU A 49 -14.39 -41.74 -20.50
C LEU A 49 -13.20 -41.45 -19.57
N SER A 50 -12.52 -42.49 -19.06
CA SER A 50 -11.31 -42.33 -18.23
C SER A 50 -10.19 -41.58 -18.95
N ARG A 51 -10.02 -41.83 -20.25
CA ARG A 51 -9.04 -41.10 -21.08
C ARG A 51 -9.45 -39.64 -21.31
N ALA A 52 -10.73 -39.35 -21.48
CA ALA A 52 -11.23 -37.98 -21.58
C ALA A 52 -11.03 -37.20 -20.27
N GLN A 53 -11.21 -37.83 -19.10
CA GLN A 53 -10.87 -37.22 -17.81
C GLN A 53 -9.37 -36.93 -17.66
N THR A 54 -8.52 -37.81 -18.21
CA THR A 54 -7.07 -37.58 -18.26
C THR A 54 -6.72 -36.38 -19.14
N VAL A 55 -7.42 -36.21 -20.27
CA VAL A 55 -7.30 -35.00 -21.12
C VAL A 55 -7.69 -33.76 -20.32
N GLU A 56 -8.84 -33.76 -19.65
CA GLU A 56 -9.31 -32.63 -18.84
C GLU A 56 -8.30 -32.23 -17.77
N SER A 57 -7.78 -33.20 -17.03
CA SER A 57 -6.74 -32.99 -16.01
C SER A 57 -5.47 -32.39 -16.61
N ALA A 58 -5.05 -32.86 -17.78
CA ALA A 58 -3.88 -32.33 -18.47
C ALA A 58 -4.10 -30.87 -18.94
N MET A 59 -5.29 -30.54 -19.45
CA MET A 59 -5.63 -29.16 -19.82
C MET A 59 -5.66 -28.22 -18.61
N LEU A 60 -6.16 -28.70 -17.47
CA LEU A 60 -6.13 -27.96 -16.21
C LEU A 60 -4.69 -27.66 -15.78
N LEU A 61 -3.78 -28.63 -15.87
CA LEU A 61 -2.35 -28.42 -15.56
C LEU A 61 -1.67 -27.42 -16.51
N VAL A 62 -2.07 -27.35 -17.78
CA VAL A 62 -1.60 -26.31 -18.71
C VAL A 62 -2.04 -24.92 -18.23
N ARG A 63 -3.32 -24.77 -17.85
CA ARG A 63 -3.86 -23.50 -17.35
C ARG A 63 -3.24 -23.09 -16.01
N VAL A 64 -3.06 -24.03 -15.08
CA VAL A 64 -2.39 -23.80 -13.79
C VAL A 64 -0.93 -23.36 -13.99
N ALA A 65 -0.20 -23.99 -14.92
CA ALA A 65 1.17 -23.59 -15.23
C ALA A 65 1.24 -22.15 -15.78
N ASN A 66 0.29 -21.76 -16.65
CA ASN A 66 0.18 -20.39 -17.10
C ASN A 66 -0.08 -19.43 -15.92
N TRP A 67 -1.11 -19.70 -15.12
CA TRP A 67 -1.47 -18.83 -13.99
C TRP A 67 -0.30 -18.65 -13.02
N ARG A 68 0.37 -19.75 -12.65
CA ARG A 68 1.56 -19.70 -11.78
C ARG A 68 2.65 -18.84 -12.38
N PHE A 69 2.94 -18.99 -13.68
CA PHE A 69 3.95 -18.15 -14.34
C PHE A 69 3.58 -16.67 -14.31
N LEU A 70 2.34 -16.32 -14.63
CA LEU A 70 1.89 -14.92 -14.63
C LEU A 70 1.85 -14.30 -13.22
N ALA A 71 1.62 -15.10 -12.18
CA ALA A 71 1.60 -14.63 -10.80
C ALA A 71 3.01 -14.52 -10.18
N THR A 72 3.90 -15.46 -10.49
CA THR A 72 5.20 -15.58 -9.80
C THR A 72 6.39 -15.09 -10.63
N PHE A 73 6.22 -14.95 -11.94
CA PHE A 73 7.30 -14.68 -12.89
C PHE A 73 8.46 -15.69 -12.80
N ASP A 74 8.17 -16.93 -12.36
CA ASP A 74 9.15 -18.01 -12.24
C ASP A 74 9.89 -18.22 -13.58
N PRO A 75 11.23 -18.09 -13.62
CA PRO A 75 12.02 -18.29 -14.84
C PRO A 75 11.82 -19.68 -15.47
N LYS A 76 11.45 -20.69 -14.67
CA LYS A 76 11.14 -22.06 -15.14
C LYS A 76 9.70 -22.22 -15.63
N GLY A 77 8.86 -21.21 -15.46
CA GLY A 77 7.44 -21.22 -15.85
C GLY A 77 7.20 -21.57 -17.31
N PRO A 78 7.88 -20.94 -18.30
CA PRO A 78 7.66 -21.26 -19.70
C PRO A 78 8.00 -22.71 -20.08
N ALA A 79 9.08 -23.27 -19.49
CA ALA A 79 9.44 -24.67 -19.68
C ALA A 79 8.43 -25.63 -19.04
N THR A 80 7.92 -25.28 -17.85
CA THR A 80 6.87 -26.03 -17.15
C THR A 80 5.57 -26.03 -17.95
N PHE A 81 5.17 -24.88 -18.48
CA PHE A 81 4.00 -24.74 -19.35
C PHE A 81 4.15 -25.60 -20.60
N ALA A 82 5.29 -25.53 -21.31
CA ALA A 82 5.56 -26.34 -22.49
C ALA A 82 5.48 -27.86 -22.18
N THR A 83 6.06 -28.29 -21.06
CA THR A 83 5.98 -29.69 -20.60
C THR A 83 4.53 -30.14 -20.37
N ASN A 84 3.69 -29.27 -19.82
CA ASN A 84 2.28 -29.60 -19.61
C ASN A 84 1.49 -29.61 -20.93
N VAL A 85 1.83 -28.74 -21.89
CA VAL A 85 1.24 -28.80 -23.25
C VAL A 85 1.57 -30.14 -23.91
N GLU A 86 2.82 -30.61 -23.84
CA GLU A 86 3.18 -31.94 -24.37
C GLU A 86 2.41 -33.08 -23.70
N LYS A 87 2.17 -33.00 -22.37
CA LYS A 87 1.34 -33.98 -21.65
C LYS A 87 -0.10 -33.94 -22.14
N ALA A 88 -0.66 -32.76 -22.36
CA ALA A 88 -2.00 -32.56 -22.88
C ALA A 88 -2.14 -33.12 -24.31
N GLU A 89 -1.17 -32.87 -25.18
CA GLU A 89 -1.12 -33.45 -26.53
C GLU A 89 -1.01 -34.99 -26.51
N LYS A 90 -0.20 -35.54 -25.60
CA LYS A 90 -0.10 -36.99 -25.40
C LYS A 90 -1.41 -37.59 -24.91
N ALA A 91 -2.09 -36.94 -23.97
CA ALA A 91 -3.41 -37.38 -23.49
C ALA A 91 -4.45 -37.35 -24.63
N MET A 92 -4.46 -36.28 -25.43
CA MET A 92 -5.31 -36.16 -26.62
C MET A 92 -5.03 -37.28 -27.63
N LYS A 93 -3.76 -37.58 -27.91
CA LYS A 93 -3.38 -38.70 -28.78
C LYS A 93 -3.83 -40.06 -28.22
N ALA A 94 -3.71 -40.26 -26.91
CA ALA A 94 -4.14 -41.49 -26.25
C ALA A 94 -5.66 -41.68 -26.31
N LEU A 95 -6.44 -40.61 -26.18
CA LEU A 95 -7.89 -40.64 -26.39
C LEU A 95 -8.22 -40.99 -27.85
N ARG A 96 -7.52 -40.37 -28.81
CA ARG A 96 -7.71 -40.58 -30.25
C ARG A 96 -7.44 -42.01 -30.70
N ASN A 97 -6.50 -42.68 -30.05
CA ASN A 97 -6.15 -44.08 -30.32
C ASN A 97 -7.13 -45.09 -29.68
N ALA A 98 -7.87 -44.66 -28.65
CA ALA A 98 -8.85 -45.51 -27.98
C ALA A 98 -10.23 -45.42 -28.63
N ASP A 99 -10.58 -44.24 -29.15
CA ASP A 99 -11.78 -44.05 -29.95
C ASP A 99 -11.58 -44.65 -31.35
N GLY A 100 -12.07 -45.88 -31.54
CA GLY A 100 -12.12 -46.55 -32.85
C GLY A 100 -13.20 -45.98 -33.80
N SER A 101 -13.98 -44.99 -33.36
CA SER A 101 -15.15 -44.48 -34.07
C SER A 101 -15.02 -42.99 -34.43
N ALA A 102 -15.86 -42.50 -35.36
CA ALA A 102 -15.85 -41.11 -35.83
C ALA A 102 -16.56 -40.02 -34.97
N PRO A 103 -17.32 -40.30 -33.88
CA PRO A 103 -18.28 -39.33 -33.34
C PRO A 103 -17.65 -38.16 -32.58
N PHE A 104 -16.45 -38.29 -32.00
CA PHE A 104 -15.82 -37.22 -31.20
C PHE A 104 -14.72 -36.44 -31.93
N GLN A 105 -14.43 -36.77 -33.20
CA GLN A 105 -13.32 -36.17 -33.95
C GLN A 105 -13.43 -34.64 -34.07
N THR A 106 -14.65 -34.11 -34.20
CA THR A 106 -14.89 -32.66 -34.30
C THR A 106 -14.52 -31.94 -33.01
N GLN A 107 -14.95 -32.48 -31.87
CA GLN A 107 -14.69 -31.94 -30.53
C GLN A 107 -13.21 -32.06 -30.20
N MET A 108 -12.58 -33.20 -30.52
CA MET A 108 -11.15 -33.38 -30.33
C MET A 108 -10.34 -32.37 -31.15
N LYS A 109 -10.72 -32.12 -32.40
CA LYS A 109 -10.10 -31.10 -33.25
C LYS A 109 -10.29 -29.69 -32.67
N ALA A 110 -11.45 -29.39 -32.09
CA ALA A 110 -11.67 -28.10 -31.43
C ALA A 110 -10.73 -27.91 -30.22
N VAL A 111 -10.51 -28.96 -29.41
CA VAL A 111 -9.56 -28.94 -28.30
C VAL A 111 -8.12 -28.76 -28.81
N ASP A 112 -7.71 -29.46 -29.87
CA ASP A 112 -6.38 -29.29 -30.45
C ASP A 112 -6.13 -27.85 -30.93
N VAL A 113 -7.11 -27.27 -31.64
CA VAL A 113 -7.04 -25.89 -32.12
C VAL A 113 -6.95 -24.91 -30.94
N ALA A 114 -7.77 -25.11 -29.91
CA ALA A 114 -7.76 -24.24 -28.73
C ALA A 114 -6.45 -24.37 -27.94
N LEU A 115 -5.91 -25.58 -27.77
CA LEU A 115 -4.63 -25.80 -27.09
C LEU A 115 -3.47 -25.16 -27.84
N ALA A 116 -3.42 -25.34 -29.17
CA ALA A 116 -2.38 -24.74 -30.01
C ALA A 116 -2.45 -23.20 -30.00
N ALA A 117 -3.67 -22.64 -30.05
CA ALA A 117 -3.89 -21.20 -29.92
C ALA A 117 -3.44 -20.69 -28.53
N TYR A 118 -3.81 -21.39 -27.46
CA TYR A 118 -3.42 -21.03 -26.09
C TYR A 118 -1.90 -21.06 -25.90
N ALA A 119 -1.23 -22.11 -26.40
CA ALA A 119 0.22 -22.22 -26.34
C ALA A 119 0.95 -21.15 -27.17
N THR A 120 0.36 -20.72 -28.29
CA THR A 120 0.87 -19.62 -29.12
C THR A 120 0.71 -18.28 -28.42
N ASN A 121 -0.47 -18.01 -27.86
CA ASN A 121 -0.74 -16.80 -27.09
C ASN A 121 0.18 -16.72 -25.86
N PHE A 122 0.42 -17.83 -25.18
CA PHE A 122 1.32 -17.88 -24.02
C PHE A 122 2.75 -17.48 -24.42
N ARG A 123 3.27 -18.03 -25.52
CA ARG A 123 4.60 -17.65 -26.04
C ARG A 123 4.67 -16.17 -26.43
N ALA A 124 3.62 -15.63 -27.04
CA ALA A 124 3.53 -14.22 -27.37
C ALA A 124 3.54 -13.34 -26.10
N THR A 125 2.82 -13.74 -25.04
CA THR A 125 2.84 -13.04 -23.75
C THR A 125 4.24 -13.09 -23.12
N VAL A 126 4.90 -14.24 -23.08
CA VAL A 126 6.27 -14.37 -22.56
C VAL A 126 7.24 -13.46 -23.32
N ALA A 127 7.15 -13.42 -24.65
CA ALA A 127 8.00 -12.56 -25.48
C ALA A 127 7.71 -11.06 -25.26
N ALA A 128 6.44 -10.68 -25.11
CA ALA A 128 6.06 -9.31 -24.80
C ALA A 128 6.53 -8.87 -23.41
N MET A 129 6.46 -9.77 -22.41
CA MET A 129 7.00 -9.54 -21.07
C MET A 129 8.52 -9.32 -21.11
N ALA A 130 9.26 -10.17 -21.83
CA ALA A 130 10.69 -10.03 -22.00
C ALA A 130 11.07 -8.70 -22.70
N THR A 131 10.28 -8.28 -23.69
CA THR A 131 10.47 -7.00 -24.38
C THR A 131 10.22 -5.81 -23.46
N SER A 132 9.16 -5.86 -22.65
CA SER A 132 8.84 -4.84 -21.65
C SER A 132 9.94 -4.72 -20.59
N ASN A 133 10.37 -5.85 -20.02
CA ASN A 133 11.47 -5.87 -19.04
C ASN A 133 12.76 -5.31 -19.63
N LYS A 134 13.12 -5.70 -20.87
CA LYS A 134 14.29 -5.15 -21.54
C LYS A 134 14.18 -3.64 -21.76
N ALA A 135 13.02 -3.14 -22.16
CA ALA A 135 12.80 -1.70 -22.32
C ALA A 135 12.94 -0.94 -21.00
N PHE A 136 12.47 -1.52 -19.89
CA PHE A 136 12.68 -0.95 -18.56
C PHE A 136 14.15 -0.99 -18.14
N ASP A 137 14.79 -2.17 -18.20
CA ASP A 137 16.15 -2.38 -17.71
C ASP A 137 17.22 -1.62 -18.50
N THR A 138 17.05 -1.52 -19.82
CA THR A 138 18.03 -0.84 -20.68
C THR A 138 17.70 0.63 -20.93
N GLY A 139 16.42 1.00 -20.84
CA GLY A 139 15.95 2.35 -21.15
C GLY A 139 15.72 3.22 -19.92
N ILE A 140 14.91 2.75 -18.97
CA ILE A 140 14.46 3.55 -17.83
C ILE A 140 15.41 3.43 -16.64
N LYS A 141 15.83 2.20 -16.29
CA LYS A 141 16.64 1.92 -15.10
C LYS A 141 17.96 2.71 -15.05
N PRO A 142 18.73 2.89 -16.15
CA PRO A 142 19.95 3.69 -16.10
C PRO A 142 19.68 5.17 -15.80
N HIS A 143 18.54 5.70 -16.23
CA HIS A 143 18.14 7.07 -15.92
C HIS A 143 17.73 7.22 -14.45
N THR A 144 16.99 6.26 -13.89
CA THR A 144 16.65 6.29 -12.45
C THR A 144 17.90 6.15 -11.60
N ASP A 145 18.83 5.27 -11.97
CA ASP A 145 20.10 5.09 -11.28
C ASP A 145 20.95 6.37 -11.35
N ALA A 146 20.98 7.06 -12.51
CA ALA A 146 21.69 8.34 -12.67
C ALA A 146 21.06 9.49 -11.86
N ILE A 147 19.73 9.55 -11.77
CA ILE A 147 19.03 10.53 -10.94
C ILE A 147 19.36 10.31 -9.46
N ASP A 148 19.37 9.06 -9.01
CA ASP A 148 19.71 8.71 -7.63
C ASP A 148 21.16 9.09 -7.30
N GLN A 149 22.11 8.77 -8.20
CA GLN A 149 23.51 9.19 -8.05
C GLN A 149 23.67 10.71 -8.04
N ALA A 150 22.94 11.44 -8.89
CA ALA A 150 22.94 12.90 -8.88
C ALA A 150 22.37 13.46 -7.57
N ALA A 151 21.31 12.87 -7.02
CA ALA A 151 20.75 13.26 -5.73
C ALA A 151 21.73 13.04 -4.57
N ILE A 152 22.46 11.91 -4.57
CA ILE A 152 23.55 11.65 -3.62
C ILE A 152 24.65 12.72 -3.75
N GLY A 153 25.05 13.05 -4.98
CA GLY A 153 26.05 14.10 -5.24
C GLY A 153 25.62 15.47 -4.73
N VAL A 154 24.38 15.90 -5.01
CA VAL A 154 23.80 17.16 -4.52
C VAL A 154 23.76 17.19 -3.00
N ARG A 155 23.37 16.08 -2.35
CA ARG A 155 23.36 15.98 -0.88
C ARG A 155 24.77 16.12 -0.29
N GLY A 156 25.78 15.56 -0.96
CA GLY A 156 27.19 15.73 -0.60
C GLY A 156 27.66 17.18 -0.72
N MET A 157 27.33 17.85 -1.83
CA MET A 157 27.66 19.27 -2.04
C MET A 157 26.98 20.19 -1.02
N ILE A 158 25.70 19.96 -0.70
CA ILE A 158 24.97 20.71 0.33
C ILE A 158 25.66 20.52 1.69
N LYS A 159 26.06 19.30 2.03
CA LYS A 159 26.75 19.03 3.30
C LYS A 159 28.08 19.78 3.40
N LEU A 160 28.90 19.74 2.33
CA LEU A 160 30.17 20.46 2.27
C LEU A 160 29.97 21.98 2.35
N ALA A 161 28.97 22.52 1.65
CA ALA A 161 28.65 23.95 1.71
C ALA A 161 28.16 24.38 3.10
N VAL A 162 27.37 23.54 3.78
CA VAL A 162 26.94 23.79 5.16
C VAL A 162 28.15 23.77 6.11
N GLU A 163 29.05 22.79 5.97
CA GLU A 163 30.29 22.72 6.76
C GLU A 163 31.18 23.97 6.54
N GLU A 164 31.37 24.40 5.29
CA GLU A 164 32.13 25.60 4.95
C GLU A 164 31.50 26.88 5.54
N ILE A 165 30.17 27.02 5.46
CA ILE A 165 29.45 28.15 6.07
C ILE A 165 29.59 28.12 7.59
N THR A 166 29.51 26.96 8.23
CA THR A 166 29.68 26.85 9.69
C THR A 166 31.10 27.22 10.13
N ASP A 167 32.12 26.80 9.39
CA ASP A 167 33.53 27.11 9.69
C ASP A 167 33.84 28.60 9.45
N ALA A 168 33.34 29.18 8.36
CA ALA A 168 33.48 30.61 8.09
C ALA A 168 32.77 31.46 9.16
N THR A 169 31.60 31.01 9.62
CA THR A 169 30.85 31.67 10.70
C THR A 169 31.64 31.59 12.01
N ALA A 170 32.18 30.42 12.36
CA ALA A 170 33.02 30.24 13.55
C ALA A 170 34.28 31.12 13.52
N ALA A 171 34.95 31.22 12.37
CA ALA A 171 36.11 32.09 12.18
C ALA A 171 35.77 33.58 12.34
N SER A 172 34.63 34.03 11.78
CA SER A 172 34.18 35.43 11.94
C SER A 172 33.84 35.77 13.40
N VAL A 173 33.18 34.85 14.12
CA VAL A 173 32.87 35.00 15.55
C VAL A 173 34.16 35.05 16.39
N ALA A 174 35.16 34.22 16.09
CA ALA A 174 36.45 34.24 16.77
C ALA A 174 37.21 35.57 16.53
N GLY A 175 37.21 36.09 15.30
CA GLY A 175 37.80 37.39 14.96
C GLY A 175 37.12 38.56 15.68
N ALA A 176 35.79 38.56 15.71
CA ALA A 176 35.03 39.57 16.45
C ALA A 176 35.36 39.54 17.96
N ARG A 177 35.49 38.35 18.55
CA ARG A 177 35.84 38.16 19.97
C ARG A 177 37.24 38.68 20.32
N LEU A 178 38.21 38.46 19.43
CA LEU A 178 39.58 38.99 19.56
C LEU A 178 39.61 40.52 19.50
N ILE A 179 38.86 41.13 18.58
CA ILE A 179 38.74 42.59 18.49
C ILE A 179 38.08 43.14 19.77
N GLN A 180 37.04 42.48 20.27
CA GLN A 180 36.34 42.89 21.50
C GLN A 180 37.26 42.83 22.74
N MET A 181 38.05 41.75 22.89
CA MET A 181 39.04 41.65 23.97
C MET A 181 40.19 42.64 23.82
N SER A 182 40.62 42.93 22.59
CA SER A 182 41.65 43.93 22.30
C SER A 182 41.18 45.34 22.66
N LEU A 183 39.92 45.68 22.34
CA LEU A 183 39.31 46.96 22.73
C LEU A 183 39.13 47.08 24.25
N LEU A 184 38.78 45.98 24.93
CA LEU A 184 38.66 45.95 26.39
C LEU A 184 40.02 46.16 27.08
N GLY A 185 41.06 45.48 26.57
CA GLY A 185 42.44 45.65 27.03
C GLY A 185 42.96 47.07 26.79
N LEU A 186 42.68 47.63 25.61
CA LEU A 186 43.03 49.00 25.28
C LEU A 186 42.32 50.01 26.20
N ALA A 187 41.03 49.80 26.50
CA ALA A 187 40.27 50.64 27.43
C ALA A 187 40.82 50.60 28.86
N LEU A 188 41.25 49.42 29.35
CA LEU A 188 41.88 49.27 30.67
C LEU A 188 43.25 49.92 30.75
N ILE A 189 44.06 49.80 29.69
CA ILE A 189 45.37 50.47 29.60
C ILE A 189 45.18 51.99 29.58
N ILE A 190 44.24 52.49 28.77
CA ILE A 190 43.91 53.92 28.71
C ILE A 190 43.43 54.41 30.09
N GLY A 191 42.55 53.67 30.77
CA GLY A 191 42.07 54.01 32.11
C GLY A 191 43.17 54.01 33.19
N GLY A 192 44.09 53.04 33.15
CA GLY A 192 45.23 52.96 34.08
C GLY A 192 46.27 54.05 33.86
N VAL A 193 46.55 54.39 32.60
CA VAL A 193 47.44 55.50 32.23
C VAL A 193 46.83 56.84 32.64
N LEU A 194 45.51 57.03 32.47
CA LEU A 194 44.80 58.23 32.92
C LEU A 194 44.87 58.42 34.45
N ALA A 195 44.72 57.34 35.22
CA ALA A 195 44.76 57.37 36.68
C ALA A 195 46.18 57.66 37.24
N PHE A 196 47.23 57.14 36.61
CA PHE A 196 48.62 57.37 37.01
C PHE A 196 49.10 58.79 36.72
N LEU A 197 48.69 59.37 35.58
CA LEU A 197 49.07 60.73 35.19
C LEU A 197 48.44 61.80 36.09
N LEU A 198 47.19 61.59 36.56
CA LEU A 198 46.50 62.50 37.48
C LEU A 198 47.10 62.50 38.90
N ALA A 199 47.68 61.39 39.36
CA ALA A 199 48.25 61.28 40.71
C ALA A 199 49.60 62.02 40.88
N ARG A 200 50.35 62.24 39.79
CA ARG A 200 51.72 62.80 39.83
C ARG A 200 51.79 64.31 39.53
N SER A 201 50.85 64.86 38.77
CA SER A 201 50.93 66.24 38.27
C SER A 201 50.29 67.32 39.16
N ILE A 202 49.45 66.97 40.14
CA ILE A 202 48.63 67.96 40.88
C ILE A 202 49.11 68.19 42.33
N ILE A 203 49.62 67.18 43.03
CA ILE A 203 49.68 67.20 44.52
C ILE A 203 50.90 67.96 45.11
N ARG A 204 52.03 68.08 44.39
CA ARG A 204 53.27 68.68 44.93
C ARG A 204 53.51 70.18 44.65
N PRO A 205 53.15 70.75 43.49
CA PRO A 205 53.46 72.15 43.18
C PRO A 205 52.56 73.19 43.88
N ILE A 206 51.34 72.80 44.29
CA ILE A 206 50.31 73.71 44.80
C ILE A 206 50.69 74.35 46.16
N ALA A 207 51.46 73.68 47.01
CA ALA A 207 51.83 74.21 48.34
C ALA A 207 52.88 75.34 48.31
N GLY A 208 53.66 75.47 47.23
CA GLY A 208 54.72 76.49 47.09
C GLY A 208 54.22 77.87 46.62
N MET A 209 53.21 77.89 45.73
CA MET A 209 52.62 79.10 45.15
C MET A 209 51.80 79.92 46.16
N THR A 210 51.15 79.27 47.13
CA THR A 210 50.31 79.92 48.16
C THR A 210 51.10 80.85 49.10
N MET A 211 52.41 80.64 49.23
CA MET A 211 53.28 81.40 50.14
C MET A 211 53.88 82.66 49.48
N ALA A 212 54.06 82.65 48.14
CA ALA A 212 54.50 83.82 47.38
C ALA A 212 53.39 84.88 47.25
N MET A 213 52.14 84.46 47.09
CA MET A 213 51.00 85.36 46.88
C MET A 213 50.59 86.16 48.14
N LYS A 214 50.88 85.63 49.33
CA LYS A 214 50.72 86.35 50.62
C LYS A 214 51.71 87.51 50.78
N ARG A 215 52.86 87.48 50.08
CA ARG A 215 53.90 88.52 50.16
C ARG A 215 53.68 89.65 49.17
N LEU A 216 53.15 89.36 47.98
CA LEU A 216 52.80 90.37 46.98
C LEU A 216 51.57 91.22 47.39
N ALA A 217 50.59 90.61 48.08
CA ALA A 217 49.44 91.33 48.65
C ALA A 217 49.82 92.29 49.80
N ALA A 218 51.03 92.19 50.35
CA ALA A 218 51.55 93.08 51.39
C ALA A 218 52.33 94.30 50.84
N GLY A 219 52.35 94.49 49.52
CA GLY A 219 52.95 95.66 48.85
C GLY A 219 54.44 95.53 48.51
N ASP A 220 55.03 94.35 48.65
CA ASP A 220 56.42 94.08 48.30
C ASP A 220 56.55 93.65 46.83
N ASN A 221 57.00 94.57 45.97
CA ASN A 221 57.18 94.33 44.53
C ASN A 221 58.55 93.73 44.16
N ALA A 222 59.34 93.29 45.14
CA ALA A 222 60.65 92.67 44.94
C ALA A 222 60.66 91.15 45.25
N VAL A 223 59.50 90.49 45.22
CA VAL A 223 59.38 89.06 45.54
C VAL A 223 59.79 88.20 44.34
N ASP A 224 60.74 87.29 44.57
CA ASP A 224 61.16 86.30 43.57
C ASP A 224 60.17 85.12 43.54
N VAL A 225 59.56 84.87 42.38
CA VAL A 225 58.46 83.90 42.22
C VAL A 225 59.03 82.49 41.99
N PRO A 226 58.71 81.48 42.82
CA PRO A 226 59.18 80.10 42.63
C PRO A 226 58.65 79.52 41.31
N SER A 227 59.35 78.53 40.76
CA SER A 227 59.01 77.86 39.49
C SER A 227 59.17 78.72 38.21
N ARG A 228 59.92 79.83 38.25
CA ARG A 228 60.23 80.71 37.08
C ARG A 228 60.89 80.02 35.87
N ALA A 229 61.56 78.89 36.09
CA ALA A 229 62.19 78.10 35.04
C ALA A 229 61.41 76.82 34.70
N ALA A 230 60.25 76.60 35.34
CA ALA A 230 59.33 75.54 34.97
C ALA A 230 58.65 75.94 33.66
N THR A 231 58.60 75.03 32.70
CA THR A 231 58.01 75.28 31.37
C THR A 231 56.58 74.72 31.26
N ASP A 232 55.94 74.48 32.42
CA ASP A 232 54.59 73.94 32.60
C ASP A 232 53.64 75.02 33.19
N GLU A 233 52.38 74.68 33.47
CA GLU A 233 51.35 75.62 33.92
C GLU A 233 51.67 76.26 35.29
N MET A 234 52.61 75.70 36.06
CA MET A 234 53.13 76.29 37.30
C MET A 234 54.20 77.37 37.01
N GLY A 235 54.89 77.29 35.87
CA GLY A 235 55.70 78.35 35.28
C GLY A 235 54.88 79.47 34.62
N GLU A 236 53.75 79.16 33.98
CA GLU A 236 52.78 80.16 33.53
C GLU A 236 52.09 80.87 34.71
N MET A 237 51.87 80.17 35.83
CA MET A 237 51.36 80.78 37.06
C MET A 237 52.40 81.70 37.73
N ALA A 238 53.70 81.36 37.63
CA ALA A 238 54.80 82.24 38.02
C ALA A 238 54.93 83.46 37.08
N GLN A 239 54.58 83.31 35.81
CA GLN A 239 54.42 84.41 34.85
C GLN A 239 53.14 85.22 35.07
N ALA A 240 52.03 84.63 35.53
CA ALA A 240 50.77 85.34 35.79
C ALA A 240 50.90 86.34 36.96
N VAL A 241 51.78 86.05 37.91
CA VAL A 241 52.18 86.97 39.00
C VAL A 241 52.96 88.18 38.43
N GLU A 242 53.70 88.01 37.34
CA GLU A 242 54.34 89.09 36.57
C GLU A 242 53.33 89.79 35.63
N VAL A 243 52.29 89.09 35.15
CA VAL A 243 51.22 89.69 34.30
C VAL A 243 50.33 90.66 35.09
N PHE A 244 50.21 90.53 36.41
CA PHE A 244 49.64 91.60 37.25
C PHE A 244 50.47 92.89 37.26
N ARG A 245 51.77 92.81 37.00
CA ARG A 245 52.64 93.96 36.72
C ARG A 245 52.41 94.52 35.31
N GLN A 246 51.96 93.69 34.36
CA GLN A 246 51.68 94.05 32.96
C GLN A 246 50.21 94.38 32.64
N ASN A 247 49.29 94.29 33.60
CA ASN A 247 47.90 94.80 33.49
C ASN A 247 47.77 96.32 33.16
N ALA A 248 48.89 97.03 32.97
CA ALA A 248 48.92 98.32 32.30
C ALA A 248 48.76 98.24 30.76
N ILE A 249 48.89 97.05 30.15
CA ILE A 249 48.70 96.75 28.71
C ILE A 249 47.30 96.14 28.46
N ALA A 250 46.38 96.28 29.44
CA ALA A 250 45.01 95.78 29.44
C ALA A 250 44.04 96.47 28.43
N ARG A 251 44.52 96.97 27.30
CA ARG A 251 43.66 97.62 26.28
C ARG A 251 43.62 96.93 24.90
N ALA A 252 44.49 95.94 24.64
CA ALA A 252 44.52 95.23 23.35
C ALA A 252 43.84 93.84 23.37
N GLU A 253 43.57 93.26 24.55
CA GLU A 253 43.00 91.91 24.69
C GLU A 253 41.47 91.84 24.54
N LEU A 254 40.78 92.98 24.59
CA LEU A 254 39.32 93.04 24.53
C LEU A 254 38.76 92.76 23.12
N GLU A 255 39.51 93.02 22.05
CA GLU A 255 39.08 92.74 20.66
C GLU A 255 39.37 91.28 20.22
N ALA A 256 40.44 90.64 20.71
CA ALA A 256 40.75 89.25 20.38
C ALA A 256 39.91 88.23 21.18
N ALA A 257 39.51 88.56 22.42
CA ALA A 257 38.67 87.71 23.27
C ALA A 257 37.24 87.55 22.71
N GLN A 258 36.68 88.60 22.08
CA GLN A 258 35.33 88.52 21.49
C GLN A 258 35.29 87.62 20.24
N VAL A 259 36.32 87.65 19.38
CA VAL A 259 36.40 86.79 18.19
C VAL A 259 36.67 85.32 18.56
N ALA A 260 37.47 85.06 19.60
CA ALA A 260 37.73 83.71 20.12
C ALA A 260 36.50 83.11 20.84
N GLU A 261 35.76 83.90 21.62
CA GLU A 261 34.53 83.44 22.26
C GLU A 261 33.40 83.19 21.25
N GLN A 262 33.26 84.06 20.23
CA GLN A 262 32.25 83.89 19.18
C GLN A 262 32.56 82.67 18.29
N SER A 263 33.83 82.43 17.93
CA SER A 263 34.24 81.22 17.19
C SER A 263 34.18 79.93 18.03
N ALA A 264 34.36 80.02 19.35
CA ALA A 264 34.15 78.89 20.26
C ALA A 264 32.66 78.58 20.46
N ARG A 265 31.79 79.60 20.57
CA ARG A 265 30.33 79.43 20.59
C ARG A 265 29.82 78.85 19.27
N GLN A 266 30.30 79.34 18.13
CA GLN A 266 29.91 78.82 16.81
C GLN A 266 30.33 77.35 16.64
N ARG A 267 31.59 76.99 16.94
CA ARG A 267 32.05 75.59 16.87
C ARG A 267 31.28 74.67 17.82
N ARG A 268 30.86 75.17 18.99
CA ARG A 268 30.04 74.41 19.94
C ARG A 268 28.62 74.23 19.42
N ALA A 269 28.02 75.27 18.83
CA ALA A 269 26.72 75.20 18.15
C ALA A 269 26.75 74.22 16.97
N ASP A 270 27.75 74.31 16.09
CA ASP A 270 27.92 73.40 14.95
C ASP A 270 28.10 71.93 15.40
N ARG A 271 28.84 71.70 16.51
CA ARG A 271 29.03 70.38 17.10
C ARG A 271 27.74 69.82 17.68
N VAL A 272 26.95 70.64 18.36
CA VAL A 272 25.65 70.26 18.92
C VAL A 272 24.67 69.96 17.79
N ASP A 273 24.60 70.80 16.76
CA ASP A 273 23.73 70.59 15.59
C ASP A 273 24.08 69.29 14.84
N ALA A 274 25.38 68.98 14.68
CA ALA A 274 25.83 67.71 14.12
C ALA A 274 25.46 66.49 14.98
N LEU A 275 25.52 66.61 16.31
CA LEU A 275 25.10 65.56 17.23
C LEU A 275 23.59 65.33 17.20
N ILE A 276 22.81 66.42 17.16
CA ILE A 276 21.34 66.40 17.04
C ILE A 276 20.94 65.70 15.73
N LYS A 277 21.52 66.09 14.59
CA LYS A 277 21.27 65.44 13.29
C LYS A 277 21.62 63.96 13.30
N SER A 278 22.79 63.60 13.86
CA SER A 278 23.19 62.19 13.96
C SER A 278 22.26 61.38 14.87
N PHE A 279 21.81 61.96 15.98
CA PHE A 279 20.84 61.35 16.88
C PHE A 279 19.49 61.13 16.19
N GLN A 280 18.94 62.16 15.54
CA GLN A 280 17.69 62.08 14.79
C GLN A 280 17.75 60.97 13.74
N GLN A 281 18.84 60.90 12.98
CA GLN A 281 19.00 59.91 11.91
C GLN A 281 19.07 58.48 12.45
N LYS A 282 19.77 58.25 13.57
CA LYS A 282 19.86 56.94 14.24
C LYS A 282 18.53 56.50 14.84
N VAL A 283 17.81 57.41 15.50
CA VAL A 283 16.51 57.12 16.11
C VAL A 283 15.47 56.87 15.02
N ALA A 284 15.43 57.68 13.97
CA ALA A 284 14.54 57.50 12.84
C ALA A 284 14.76 56.12 12.16
N SER A 285 16.02 55.76 11.89
CA SER A 285 16.36 54.44 11.33
C SER A 285 15.99 53.28 12.26
N SER A 286 16.18 53.42 13.57
CA SER A 286 15.81 52.39 14.54
C SER A 286 14.29 52.21 14.61
N LEU A 287 13.52 53.30 14.62
CA LEU A 287 12.05 53.26 14.62
C LEU A 287 11.49 52.70 13.31
N GLU A 288 12.13 52.98 12.18
CA GLU A 288 11.79 52.38 10.88
C GLU A 288 11.95 50.85 10.91
N ILE A 289 13.06 50.34 11.45
CA ILE A 289 13.29 48.90 11.64
C ILE A 289 12.21 48.28 12.53
N VAL A 290 11.88 48.92 13.67
CA VAL A 290 10.84 48.41 14.58
C VAL A 290 9.46 48.41 13.92
N THR A 291 9.12 49.44 13.14
CA THR A 291 7.85 49.53 12.41
C THR A 291 7.76 48.46 11.32
N SER A 292 8.85 48.20 10.59
CA SER A 292 8.91 47.11 9.63
C SER A 292 8.76 45.74 10.29
N ALA A 293 9.45 45.50 11.40
CA ALA A 293 9.33 44.25 12.17
C ALA A 293 7.90 44.04 12.71
N ALA A 294 7.24 45.09 13.20
CA ALA A 294 5.84 45.03 13.63
C ALA A 294 4.89 44.66 12.47
N THR A 295 5.13 45.22 11.28
CA THR A 295 4.34 44.90 10.07
C THR A 295 4.53 43.44 9.65
N GLU A 296 5.76 42.94 9.71
CA GLU A 296 6.09 41.54 9.40
C GLU A 296 5.46 40.58 10.42
N LEU A 297 5.44 40.95 11.70
CA LEU A 297 4.75 40.19 12.75
C LEU A 297 3.22 40.18 12.57
N ASP A 298 2.59 41.30 12.18
CA ASP A 298 1.15 41.35 11.85
C ASP A 298 0.83 40.40 10.68
N ALA A 299 1.60 40.46 9.60
CA ALA A 299 1.42 39.58 8.44
C ALA A 299 1.60 38.10 8.81
N THR A 300 2.61 37.80 9.62
CA THR A 300 2.89 36.44 10.11
C THR A 300 1.75 35.93 10.99
N ALA A 301 1.28 36.74 11.93
CA ALA A 301 0.15 36.40 12.80
C ALA A 301 -1.14 36.12 12.02
N ARG A 302 -1.47 36.96 11.02
CA ARG A 302 -2.63 36.72 10.13
C ARG A 302 -2.50 35.41 9.36
N SER A 303 -1.30 35.12 8.84
CA SER A 303 -1.04 33.86 8.15
C SER A 303 -1.21 32.65 9.09
N MET A 304 -0.71 32.75 10.33
CA MET A 304 -0.90 31.71 11.35
C MET A 304 -2.37 31.47 11.66
N THR A 305 -3.17 32.53 11.84
CA THR A 305 -4.63 32.40 12.06
C THR A 305 -5.30 31.70 10.89
N GLN A 306 -4.98 32.09 9.65
CA GLN A 306 -5.55 31.45 8.46
C GLN A 306 -5.17 29.96 8.36
N VAL A 307 -3.91 29.62 8.65
CA VAL A 307 -3.46 28.22 8.68
C VAL A 307 -4.19 27.45 9.77
N ALA A 308 -4.41 28.05 10.94
CA ALA A 308 -5.15 27.44 12.02
C ALA A 308 -6.62 27.17 11.61
N ASP A 309 -7.33 28.15 11.06
CA ASP A 309 -8.72 27.98 10.62
C ASP A 309 -8.88 26.90 9.54
N ASN A 310 -7.95 26.85 8.57
CA ASN A 310 -7.91 25.83 7.54
C ASN A 310 -7.66 24.44 8.14
N THR A 311 -6.70 24.33 9.07
CA THR A 311 -6.37 23.08 9.76
C THR A 311 -7.55 22.59 10.58
N ASN A 312 -8.26 23.49 11.26
CA ASN A 312 -9.46 23.17 12.04
C ASN A 312 -10.57 22.61 11.15
N SER A 313 -10.83 23.26 10.01
CA SER A 313 -11.84 22.80 9.04
C SER A 313 -11.49 21.41 8.48
N GLN A 314 -10.22 21.18 8.14
CA GLN A 314 -9.75 19.89 7.65
C GLN A 314 -9.81 18.79 8.73
N ALA A 315 -9.51 19.14 9.98
CA ALA A 315 -9.61 18.25 11.12
C ALA A 315 -11.06 17.81 11.36
N VAL A 316 -12.02 18.74 11.34
CA VAL A 316 -13.45 18.42 11.45
C VAL A 316 -13.91 17.46 10.34
N ALA A 317 -13.55 17.75 9.08
CA ALA A 317 -13.87 16.88 7.96
C ALA A 317 -13.25 15.47 8.11
N SER A 318 -12.02 15.39 8.63
CA SER A 318 -11.33 14.13 8.89
C SER A 318 -11.99 13.33 10.02
N SER A 319 -12.49 14.00 11.07
CA SER A 319 -13.25 13.36 12.16
C SER A 319 -14.53 12.71 11.63
N ALA A 320 -15.29 13.46 10.82
CA ALA A 320 -16.54 12.95 10.23
C ALA A 320 -16.28 11.72 9.34
N ALA A 321 -15.23 11.77 8.51
CA ALA A 321 -14.85 10.64 7.66
C ALA A 321 -14.40 9.41 8.48
N ALA A 322 -13.70 9.62 9.61
CA ALA A 322 -13.30 8.54 10.51
C ALA A 322 -14.51 7.89 11.20
N GLU A 323 -15.50 8.68 11.65
CA GLU A 323 -16.76 8.19 12.21
C GLU A 323 -17.57 7.38 11.19
N GLU A 324 -17.74 7.90 9.97
CA GLU A 324 -18.42 7.17 8.90
C GLU A 324 -17.71 5.85 8.58
N THR A 325 -16.38 5.86 8.51
CA THR A 325 -15.58 4.66 8.30
C THR A 325 -15.78 3.66 9.44
N SER A 326 -15.81 4.10 10.69
CA SER A 326 -16.05 3.24 11.85
C SER A 326 -17.40 2.52 11.74
N VAL A 327 -18.46 3.23 11.34
CA VAL A 327 -19.80 2.64 11.14
C VAL A 327 -19.81 1.62 10.01
N ASN A 328 -19.17 1.94 8.89
CA ASN A 328 -19.06 1.04 7.74
C ASN A 328 -18.30 -0.24 8.12
N VAL A 329 -17.20 -0.12 8.86
CA VAL A 329 -16.40 -1.26 9.32
C VAL A 329 -17.17 -2.13 10.33
N GLN A 330 -17.94 -1.53 11.24
CA GLN A 330 -18.82 -2.29 12.14
C GLN A 330 -19.89 -3.08 11.37
N THR A 331 -20.44 -2.50 10.30
CA THR A 331 -21.39 -3.18 9.42
C THR A 331 -20.74 -4.39 8.73
N VAL A 332 -19.50 -4.26 8.28
CA VAL A 332 -18.72 -5.38 7.72
C VAL A 332 -18.48 -6.48 8.77
N ALA A 333 -18.15 -6.10 10.01
CA ALA A 333 -17.96 -7.07 11.09
C ALA A 333 -19.25 -7.86 11.38
N ALA A 334 -20.39 -7.17 11.46
CA ALA A 334 -21.70 -7.81 11.65
C ALA A 334 -22.06 -8.76 10.49
N ALA A 335 -21.83 -8.34 9.24
CA ALA A 335 -22.06 -9.18 8.07
C ALA A 335 -21.14 -10.42 8.06
N ALA A 336 -19.90 -10.29 8.54
CA ALA A 336 -19.00 -11.43 8.70
C ALA A 336 -19.50 -12.40 9.77
N GLU A 337 -20.02 -11.92 10.91
CA GLU A 337 -20.62 -12.77 11.94
C GLU A 337 -21.85 -13.54 11.42
N GLU A 338 -22.75 -12.88 10.68
CA GLU A 338 -23.89 -13.55 10.04
C GLU A 338 -23.45 -14.62 9.02
N MET A 339 -22.37 -14.34 8.28
CA MET A 339 -21.81 -15.29 7.33
C MET A 339 -21.19 -16.51 8.03
N VAL A 340 -20.53 -16.34 9.17
CA VAL A 340 -20.06 -17.47 10.00
C VAL A 340 -21.24 -18.32 10.45
N SER A 341 -22.32 -17.71 10.93
CA SER A 341 -23.52 -18.46 11.32
C SER A 341 -24.13 -19.23 10.13
N SER A 342 -24.13 -18.63 8.93
CA SER A 342 -24.63 -19.27 7.71
C SER A 342 -23.75 -20.45 7.29
N LEU A 343 -22.42 -20.31 7.41
CA LEU A 343 -21.47 -21.39 7.10
C LEU A 343 -21.60 -22.58 8.07
N GLN A 344 -21.84 -22.33 9.35
CA GLN A 344 -22.11 -23.39 10.33
C GLN A 344 -23.39 -24.18 10.00
N GLU A 345 -24.43 -23.51 9.52
CA GLU A 345 -25.65 -24.19 9.07
C GLU A 345 -25.41 -25.01 7.80
N ILE A 346 -24.62 -24.48 6.84
CA ILE A 346 -24.20 -25.24 5.65
C ILE A 346 -23.41 -26.49 6.05
N GLU A 347 -22.47 -26.37 7.00
CA GLU A 347 -21.71 -27.51 7.53
C GLU A 347 -22.65 -28.60 8.07
N ARG A 348 -23.64 -28.21 8.88
CA ARG A 348 -24.65 -29.11 9.42
C ARG A 348 -25.48 -29.79 8.33
N GLN A 349 -25.85 -29.07 7.27
CA GLN A 349 -26.59 -29.62 6.13
C GLN A 349 -25.74 -30.58 5.27
N VAL A 350 -24.45 -30.33 5.14
CA VAL A 350 -23.52 -31.22 4.44
C VAL A 350 -23.36 -32.53 5.20
N VAL A 351 -23.17 -32.48 6.52
CA VAL A 351 -23.13 -33.68 7.37
C VAL A 351 -24.43 -34.48 7.21
N ARG A 352 -25.59 -33.82 7.26
CA ARG A 352 -26.87 -34.49 7.06
C ARG A 352 -27.02 -35.11 5.67
N SER A 353 -26.51 -34.43 4.64
CA SER A 353 -26.54 -34.96 3.27
C SER A 353 -25.69 -36.21 3.11
N ASN A 354 -24.52 -36.25 3.76
CA ASN A 354 -23.67 -37.45 3.82
C ASN A 354 -24.36 -38.64 4.51
N GLU A 355 -25.08 -38.40 5.61
CA GLU A 355 -25.85 -39.46 6.28
C GLU A 355 -26.93 -40.06 5.36
N VAL A 356 -27.66 -39.19 4.65
CA VAL A 356 -28.72 -39.61 3.71
C VAL A 356 -28.13 -40.37 2.53
N ALA A 357 -27.03 -39.87 1.96
CA ALA A 357 -26.33 -40.53 0.86
C ALA A 357 -25.77 -41.90 1.28
N ALA A 358 -25.18 -42.02 2.47
CA ALA A 358 -24.73 -43.30 3.01
C ALA A 358 -25.88 -44.31 3.19
N SER A 359 -27.03 -43.85 3.70
CA SER A 359 -28.23 -44.68 3.81
C SER A 359 -28.73 -45.15 2.45
N ALA A 360 -28.78 -44.26 1.45
CA ALA A 360 -29.20 -44.59 0.09
C ALA A 360 -28.22 -45.57 -0.59
N ALA A 361 -26.91 -45.44 -0.33
CA ALA A 361 -25.90 -46.37 -0.85
C ALA A 361 -26.16 -47.79 -0.34
N HIS A 362 -26.44 -47.92 0.97
CA HIS A 362 -26.75 -49.20 1.58
C HIS A 362 -28.02 -49.83 1.01
N GLU A 363 -29.07 -49.02 0.78
CA GLU A 363 -30.33 -49.50 0.18
C GLU A 363 -30.15 -49.92 -1.28
N ALA A 364 -29.34 -49.20 -2.06
CA ALA A 364 -29.00 -49.58 -3.43
C ALA A 364 -28.21 -50.89 -3.46
N GLU A 365 -27.24 -51.09 -2.55
CA GLU A 365 -26.48 -52.33 -2.44
C GLU A 365 -27.39 -53.52 -2.09
N ALA A 366 -28.27 -53.37 -1.09
CA ALA A 366 -29.22 -54.40 -0.71
C ALA A 366 -30.19 -54.75 -1.85
N THR A 367 -30.67 -53.75 -2.60
CA THR A 367 -31.54 -53.97 -3.77
C THR A 367 -30.79 -54.67 -4.90
N GLY A 368 -29.53 -54.32 -5.12
CA GLY A 368 -28.67 -54.97 -6.10
C GLY A 368 -28.46 -56.46 -5.79
N ALA A 369 -28.22 -56.79 -4.52
CA ALA A 369 -28.13 -58.18 -4.06
C ALA A 369 -29.44 -58.96 -4.29
N ALA A 370 -30.59 -58.36 -3.95
CA ALA A 370 -31.89 -59.00 -4.19
C ALA A 370 -32.19 -59.24 -5.68
N MET A 371 -31.77 -58.32 -6.57
CA MET A 371 -31.88 -58.52 -8.02
C MET A 371 -30.95 -59.63 -8.52
N ALA A 372 -29.73 -59.73 -7.98
CA ALA A 372 -28.81 -60.81 -8.33
C ALA A 372 -29.39 -62.19 -7.94
N ASP A 373 -29.97 -62.30 -6.75
CA ASP A 373 -30.65 -63.52 -6.30
C ASP A 373 -31.84 -63.89 -7.21
N LEU A 374 -32.65 -62.90 -7.60
CA LEU A 374 -33.76 -63.11 -8.54
C LEU A 374 -33.27 -63.56 -9.92
N GLY A 375 -32.14 -63.01 -10.39
CA GLY A 375 -31.49 -63.41 -11.64
C GLY A 375 -31.05 -64.87 -11.60
N ALA A 376 -30.38 -65.28 -10.52
CA ALA A 376 -29.96 -66.67 -10.31
C ALA A 376 -31.16 -67.63 -10.23
N ALA A 377 -32.23 -67.25 -9.54
CA ALA A 377 -33.46 -68.03 -9.48
C ALA A 377 -34.11 -68.20 -10.87
N ALA A 378 -34.16 -67.13 -11.66
CA ALA A 378 -34.68 -67.18 -13.03
C ALA A 378 -33.82 -68.06 -13.96
N GLU A 379 -32.49 -68.05 -13.79
CA GLU A 379 -31.58 -68.97 -14.49
C GLU A 379 -31.85 -70.44 -14.14
N GLN A 380 -32.04 -70.74 -12.85
CA GLN A 380 -32.38 -72.09 -12.40
C GLN A 380 -33.73 -72.58 -12.95
N ILE A 381 -34.74 -71.71 -12.97
CA ILE A 381 -36.03 -72.03 -13.59
C ILE A 381 -35.87 -72.26 -15.10
N GLY A 382 -35.07 -71.43 -15.78
CA GLY A 382 -34.77 -71.60 -17.20
C GLY A 382 -34.17 -72.99 -17.50
N ALA A 383 -33.19 -73.42 -16.71
CA ALA A 383 -32.59 -74.75 -16.84
C ALA A 383 -33.61 -75.90 -16.61
N ALA A 384 -34.53 -75.73 -15.66
CA ALA A 384 -35.61 -76.69 -15.43
C ALA A 384 -36.57 -76.75 -16.65
N VAL A 385 -36.96 -75.60 -17.20
CA VAL A 385 -37.83 -75.51 -18.38
C VAL A 385 -37.18 -76.18 -19.60
N THR A 386 -35.87 -75.97 -19.84
CA THR A 386 -35.13 -76.66 -20.90
C THR A 386 -35.14 -78.19 -20.71
N THR A 387 -34.99 -78.65 -19.47
CA THR A 387 -35.05 -80.08 -19.15
C THR A 387 -36.44 -80.67 -19.43
N ILE A 388 -37.50 -79.97 -19.02
CA ILE A 388 -38.89 -80.40 -19.28
C ILE A 388 -39.18 -80.44 -20.78
N SER A 389 -38.73 -79.42 -21.53
CA SER A 389 -38.85 -79.38 -22.99
C SER A 389 -38.16 -80.58 -23.66
N SER A 390 -36.96 -80.96 -23.18
CA SER A 390 -36.25 -82.15 -23.64
C SER A 390 -37.02 -83.45 -23.34
N ILE A 391 -37.60 -83.59 -22.13
CA ILE A 391 -38.43 -84.73 -21.75
C ILE A 391 -39.68 -84.81 -22.61
N ALA A 392 -40.35 -83.68 -22.87
CA ALA A 392 -41.52 -83.63 -23.76
C ALA A 392 -41.14 -84.06 -25.18
N GLY A 393 -39.98 -83.63 -25.70
CA GLY A 393 -39.44 -84.06 -26.99
C GLY A 393 -39.18 -85.58 -27.04
N GLN A 394 -38.55 -86.15 -26.02
CA GLN A 394 -38.34 -87.60 -25.91
C GLN A 394 -39.66 -88.37 -25.80
N THR A 395 -40.61 -87.86 -25.01
CA THR A 395 -41.93 -88.47 -24.82
C THR A 395 -42.71 -88.48 -26.13
N ASN A 396 -42.63 -87.40 -26.91
CA ASN A 396 -43.23 -87.31 -28.25
C ASN A 396 -42.60 -88.33 -29.22
N LEU A 397 -41.28 -88.53 -29.17
CA LEU A 397 -40.59 -89.56 -29.97
C LEU A 397 -40.95 -91.00 -29.53
N LEU A 398 -41.05 -91.25 -28.23
CA LEU A 398 -41.49 -92.54 -27.68
C LEU A 398 -42.94 -92.85 -28.08
N ALA A 399 -43.83 -91.86 -27.97
CA ALA A 399 -45.22 -91.97 -28.38
C ALA A 399 -45.35 -92.20 -29.89
N LEU A 400 -44.52 -91.55 -30.70
CA LEU A 400 -44.45 -91.80 -32.14
C LEU A 400 -44.05 -93.25 -32.46
N ASN A 401 -42.99 -93.75 -31.81
CA ASN A 401 -42.56 -95.15 -31.98
C ASN A 401 -43.64 -96.14 -31.54
N ALA A 402 -44.35 -95.84 -30.45
CA ALA A 402 -45.49 -96.65 -29.99
C ALA A 402 -46.65 -96.63 -30.99
N THR A 403 -46.97 -95.48 -31.59
CA THR A 403 -47.99 -95.37 -32.66
C THR A 403 -47.60 -96.19 -33.89
N ILE A 404 -46.32 -96.20 -34.27
CA ILE A 404 -45.81 -97.01 -35.39
C ILE A 404 -45.98 -98.50 -35.09
N GLU A 405 -45.57 -98.96 -33.91
CA GLU A 405 -45.67 -100.38 -33.54
C GLU A 405 -47.12 -100.83 -33.34
N ALA A 406 -47.98 -99.95 -32.82
CA ALA A 406 -49.42 -100.19 -32.72
C ALA A 406 -50.09 -100.30 -34.10
N ALA A 407 -49.66 -99.51 -35.09
CA ALA A 407 -50.10 -99.64 -36.48
C ALA A 407 -49.61 -100.95 -37.11
N ARG A 408 -48.41 -101.41 -36.74
CA ARG A 408 -47.82 -102.67 -37.21
C ARG A 408 -48.55 -103.91 -36.69
N ALA A 409 -49.13 -103.84 -35.49
CA ALA A 409 -49.95 -104.89 -34.88
C ALA A 409 -51.37 -105.02 -35.46
N GLY A 410 -51.77 -104.16 -36.40
CA GLY A 410 -53.08 -104.22 -37.07
C GLY A 410 -54.26 -104.02 -36.11
N ASP A 411 -55.33 -104.81 -36.27
CA ASP A 411 -56.56 -104.67 -35.46
C ASP A 411 -56.35 -104.91 -33.96
N ALA A 412 -55.34 -105.71 -33.57
CA ALA A 412 -54.99 -105.95 -32.16
C ALA A 412 -54.33 -104.73 -31.47
N GLY A 413 -53.76 -103.80 -32.25
CA GLY A 413 -53.05 -102.62 -31.76
C GLY A 413 -53.91 -101.35 -31.62
N ARG A 414 -55.19 -101.39 -32.02
CA ARG A 414 -56.07 -100.20 -32.09
C ARG A 414 -56.16 -99.41 -30.78
N GLY A 415 -56.31 -100.09 -29.64
CA GLY A 415 -56.36 -99.43 -28.33
C GLY A 415 -55.04 -98.75 -27.95
N PHE A 416 -53.90 -99.40 -28.26
CA PHE A 416 -52.57 -98.83 -28.05
C PHE A 416 -52.29 -97.64 -28.97
N ALA A 417 -52.78 -97.67 -30.21
CA ALA A 417 -52.63 -96.56 -31.15
C ALA A 417 -53.34 -95.28 -30.65
N VAL A 418 -54.53 -95.41 -30.04
CA VAL A 418 -55.26 -94.27 -29.46
C VAL A 418 -54.49 -93.68 -28.27
N VAL A 419 -54.02 -94.52 -27.35
CA VAL A 419 -53.22 -94.05 -26.19
C VAL A 419 -51.92 -93.39 -26.65
N ALA A 420 -51.23 -93.98 -27.63
CA ALA A 420 -49.99 -93.40 -28.16
C ALA A 420 -50.23 -92.06 -28.88
N ALA A 421 -51.34 -91.89 -29.59
CA ALA A 421 -51.72 -90.60 -30.17
C ALA A 421 -52.03 -89.54 -29.11
N GLU A 422 -52.73 -89.91 -28.03
CA GLU A 422 -53.04 -89.01 -26.92
C GLU A 422 -51.77 -88.56 -26.17
N VAL A 423 -50.86 -89.49 -25.88
CA VAL A 423 -49.56 -89.18 -25.26
C VAL A 423 -48.73 -88.27 -26.17
N LYS A 424 -48.78 -88.48 -27.49
CA LYS A 424 -48.10 -87.64 -28.46
C LYS A 424 -48.64 -86.20 -28.46
N GLU A 425 -49.96 -86.03 -28.44
CA GLU A 425 -50.58 -84.70 -28.37
C GLU A 425 -50.26 -84.00 -27.04
N LEU A 426 -50.33 -84.72 -25.91
CA LEU A 426 -50.01 -84.18 -24.59
C LEU A 426 -48.53 -83.76 -24.49
N ALA A 427 -47.62 -84.54 -25.09
CA ALA A 427 -46.21 -84.19 -25.19
C ALA A 427 -46.00 -82.94 -26.07
N GLY A 428 -46.76 -82.82 -27.18
CA GLY A 428 -46.76 -81.63 -28.02
C GLY A 428 -47.29 -80.37 -27.31
N GLN A 429 -48.37 -80.50 -26.54
CA GLN A 429 -48.90 -79.43 -25.68
C GLN A 429 -47.87 -79.01 -24.61
N THR A 430 -47.23 -79.99 -23.98
CA THR A 430 -46.19 -79.74 -22.97
C THR A 430 -45.01 -78.98 -23.58
N ALA A 431 -44.54 -79.38 -24.77
CA ALA A 431 -43.45 -78.69 -25.46
C ALA A 431 -43.80 -77.22 -25.77
N ARG A 432 -44.99 -76.95 -26.31
CA ARG A 432 -45.47 -75.58 -26.57
C ARG A 432 -45.58 -74.75 -25.30
N ALA A 433 -46.12 -75.31 -24.22
CA ALA A 433 -46.22 -74.63 -22.93
C ALA A 433 -44.83 -74.31 -22.35
N THR A 434 -43.86 -75.23 -22.46
CA THR A 434 -42.48 -74.96 -22.01
C THR A 434 -41.77 -73.90 -22.86
N GLU A 435 -42.06 -73.81 -24.15
CA GLU A 435 -41.52 -72.77 -25.02
C GLU A 435 -42.05 -71.38 -24.62
N GLU A 436 -43.35 -71.27 -24.33
CA GLU A 436 -43.96 -70.03 -23.84
C GLU A 436 -43.38 -69.61 -22.48
N ILE A 437 -43.29 -70.54 -21.53
CA ILE A 437 -42.66 -70.29 -20.22
C ILE A 437 -41.19 -69.89 -20.40
N GLY A 438 -40.45 -70.55 -21.30
CA GLY A 438 -39.07 -70.19 -21.62
C GLY A 438 -38.93 -68.74 -22.09
N GLY A 439 -39.85 -68.28 -22.94
CA GLY A 439 -39.93 -66.88 -23.36
C GLY A 439 -40.19 -65.92 -22.19
N GLN A 440 -41.09 -66.28 -21.26
CA GLN A 440 -41.36 -65.48 -20.06
C GLN A 440 -40.15 -65.41 -19.12
N ILE A 441 -39.44 -66.51 -18.92
CA ILE A 441 -38.23 -66.56 -18.09
C ILE A 441 -37.12 -65.71 -18.71
N ALA A 442 -36.92 -65.78 -20.02
CA ALA A 442 -35.96 -64.92 -20.72
C ALA A 442 -36.32 -63.42 -20.58
N ALA A 443 -37.60 -63.08 -20.62
CA ALA A 443 -38.06 -61.71 -20.38
C ALA A 443 -37.79 -61.25 -18.94
N ILE A 444 -38.00 -62.12 -17.94
CA ILE A 444 -37.68 -61.85 -16.52
C ILE A 444 -36.17 -61.64 -16.35
N GLN A 445 -35.33 -62.53 -16.87
CA GLN A 445 -33.87 -62.39 -16.82
C GLN A 445 -33.41 -61.07 -17.43
N GLY A 446 -33.94 -60.71 -18.60
CA GLY A 446 -33.64 -59.43 -19.25
C GLY A 446 -34.08 -58.23 -18.42
N ALA A 447 -35.24 -58.29 -17.77
CA ALA A 447 -35.71 -57.23 -16.88
C ALA A 447 -34.84 -57.08 -15.62
N THR A 448 -34.45 -58.20 -15.00
CA THR A 448 -33.57 -58.22 -13.83
C THR A 448 -32.18 -57.68 -14.15
N CYS A 449 -31.63 -58.01 -15.33
CA CYS A 449 -30.34 -57.48 -15.80
C CYS A 449 -30.40 -55.94 -15.92
N ARG A 450 -31.42 -55.41 -16.61
CA ARG A 450 -31.62 -53.95 -16.73
C ARG A 450 -31.83 -53.27 -15.37
N ALA A 451 -32.57 -53.89 -14.46
CA ALA A 451 -32.77 -53.36 -13.11
C ALA A 451 -31.45 -53.30 -12.33
N THR A 452 -30.61 -54.34 -12.44
CA THR A 452 -29.29 -54.40 -11.80
C THR A 452 -28.36 -53.31 -12.34
N GLU A 453 -28.30 -53.11 -13.65
CA GLU A 453 -27.54 -52.02 -14.28
C GLU A 453 -28.00 -50.63 -13.79
N ALA A 454 -29.32 -50.43 -13.69
CA ALA A 454 -29.88 -49.17 -13.18
C ALA A 454 -29.49 -48.93 -11.71
N ILE A 455 -29.54 -49.96 -10.86
CA ILE A 455 -29.13 -49.88 -9.45
C ILE A 455 -27.64 -49.55 -9.32
N GLN A 456 -26.78 -50.14 -10.14
CA GLN A 456 -25.35 -49.79 -10.18
C GLN A 456 -25.13 -48.34 -10.62
N GLY A 457 -25.94 -47.84 -11.56
CA GLY A 457 -25.95 -46.42 -11.94
C GLY A 457 -26.33 -45.50 -10.77
N ILE A 458 -27.34 -45.88 -9.98
CA ILE A 458 -27.73 -45.18 -8.76
C ILE A 458 -26.58 -45.19 -7.74
N GLY A 459 -25.94 -46.34 -7.52
CA GLY A 459 -24.79 -46.46 -6.61
C GLY A 459 -23.63 -45.53 -6.99
N ARG A 460 -23.29 -45.46 -8.28
CA ARG A 460 -22.27 -44.50 -8.78
C ARG A 460 -22.67 -43.04 -8.55
N THR A 461 -23.95 -42.70 -8.76
CA THR A 461 -24.47 -41.35 -8.52
C THR A 461 -24.36 -40.97 -7.03
N ILE A 462 -24.67 -41.91 -6.13
CA ILE A 462 -24.55 -41.70 -4.68
C ILE A 462 -23.08 -41.52 -4.26
N ALA A 463 -22.16 -42.29 -4.85
CA ALA A 463 -20.73 -42.10 -4.62
C ALA A 463 -20.26 -40.69 -5.04
N SER A 464 -20.70 -40.19 -6.20
CA SER A 464 -20.43 -38.80 -6.61
C SER A 464 -21.01 -37.78 -5.63
N ILE A 465 -22.19 -38.02 -5.08
CA ILE A 465 -22.79 -37.12 -4.07
C ILE A 465 -21.91 -37.04 -2.81
N ASN A 466 -21.41 -38.17 -2.31
CA ASN A 466 -20.50 -38.20 -1.16
C ASN A 466 -19.19 -37.44 -1.42
N GLU A 467 -18.61 -37.59 -2.61
CA GLU A 467 -17.40 -36.85 -3.00
C GLU A 467 -17.64 -35.34 -3.03
N ILE A 468 -18.75 -34.90 -3.65
CA ILE A 468 -19.14 -33.49 -3.70
C ILE A 468 -19.37 -32.93 -2.29
N ALA A 469 -20.09 -33.66 -1.44
CA ALA A 469 -20.32 -33.25 -0.06
C ALA A 469 -19.00 -33.12 0.74
N GLY A 470 -18.03 -34.01 0.51
CA GLY A 470 -16.69 -33.88 1.08
C GLY A 470 -15.95 -32.62 0.62
N MET A 471 -16.02 -32.27 -0.67
CA MET A 471 -15.44 -31.02 -1.19
C MET A 471 -16.11 -29.78 -0.60
N ILE A 472 -17.44 -29.79 -0.46
CA ILE A 472 -18.18 -28.69 0.17
C ILE A 472 -17.75 -28.55 1.64
N ALA A 473 -17.66 -29.63 2.40
CA ALA A 473 -17.20 -29.60 3.80
C ALA A 473 -15.83 -28.95 3.94
N SER A 474 -14.86 -29.34 3.10
CA SER A 474 -13.52 -28.73 3.08
C SER A 474 -13.59 -27.23 2.78
N THR A 475 -14.40 -26.83 1.81
CA THR A 475 -14.56 -25.43 1.41
C THR A 475 -15.20 -24.59 2.52
N VAL A 476 -16.19 -25.15 3.22
CA VAL A 476 -16.88 -24.48 4.33
C VAL A 476 -15.91 -24.22 5.50
N VAL A 477 -15.01 -25.16 5.82
CA VAL A 477 -13.98 -24.96 6.85
C VAL A 477 -13.04 -23.81 6.48
N GLU A 478 -12.56 -23.78 5.23
CA GLU A 478 -11.68 -22.70 4.74
C GLU A 478 -12.40 -21.34 4.74
N GLN A 479 -13.64 -21.29 4.27
CA GLN A 479 -14.45 -20.07 4.27
C GLN A 479 -14.76 -19.59 5.69
N THR A 480 -14.98 -20.50 6.64
CA THR A 480 -15.21 -20.12 8.05
C THR A 480 -13.98 -19.46 8.65
N ALA A 481 -12.79 -19.99 8.37
CA ALA A 481 -11.54 -19.38 8.80
C ALA A 481 -11.33 -18.00 8.17
N ALA A 482 -11.53 -17.87 6.85
CA ALA A 482 -11.39 -16.60 6.14
C ALA A 482 -12.36 -15.52 6.65
N THR A 483 -13.63 -15.87 6.85
CA THR A 483 -14.65 -14.95 7.39
C THR A 483 -14.34 -14.55 8.83
N GLY A 484 -13.80 -15.48 9.63
CA GLY A 484 -13.28 -15.16 10.97
C GLY A 484 -12.15 -14.13 10.95
N GLU A 485 -11.22 -14.22 9.98
CA GLU A 485 -10.18 -13.20 9.80
C GLU A 485 -10.75 -11.86 9.36
N ILE A 486 -11.78 -11.84 8.49
CA ILE A 486 -12.46 -10.61 8.08
C ILE A 486 -13.07 -9.90 9.29
N SER A 487 -13.79 -10.62 10.15
CA SER A 487 -14.38 -10.05 11.38
C SER A 487 -13.30 -9.46 12.31
N ARG A 488 -12.19 -10.19 12.51
CA ARG A 488 -11.06 -9.72 13.32
C ARG A 488 -10.43 -8.45 12.74
N ASN A 489 -10.16 -8.43 11.43
CA ASN A 489 -9.56 -7.29 10.75
C ASN A 489 -10.50 -6.07 10.75
N ALA A 490 -11.81 -6.28 10.62
CA ALA A 490 -12.79 -5.22 10.76
C ALA A 490 -12.79 -4.64 12.18
N SER A 491 -12.76 -5.48 13.22
CA SER A 491 -12.65 -5.00 14.61
C SER A 491 -11.37 -4.19 14.88
N GLU A 492 -10.25 -4.58 14.27
CA GLU A 492 -8.99 -3.82 14.34
C GLU A 492 -9.09 -2.48 13.58
N ALA A 493 -9.64 -2.47 12.38
CA ALA A 493 -9.87 -1.25 11.61
C ALA A 493 -10.79 -0.26 12.34
N ALA A 494 -11.84 -0.74 13.00
CA ALA A 494 -12.74 0.09 13.81
C ALA A 494 -12.00 0.76 14.98
N ARG A 495 -11.11 0.02 15.68
CA ARG A 495 -10.23 0.61 16.70
C ARG A 495 -9.29 1.64 16.10
N GLY A 496 -8.68 1.35 14.95
CA GLY A 496 -7.85 2.31 14.22
C GLY A 496 -8.59 3.61 13.88
N THR A 497 -9.86 3.54 13.48
CA THR A 497 -10.67 4.74 13.23
C THR A 497 -10.96 5.54 14.50
N GLN A 498 -11.17 4.87 15.65
CA GLN A 498 -11.32 5.55 16.94
C GLN A 498 -10.04 6.29 17.35
N ASP A 499 -8.87 5.67 17.13
CA ASP A 499 -7.58 6.31 17.38
C ASP A 499 -7.37 7.54 16.49
N VAL A 500 -7.78 7.47 15.21
CA VAL A 500 -7.78 8.62 14.30
C VAL A 500 -8.65 9.75 14.85
N SER A 501 -9.89 9.46 15.27
CA SER A 501 -10.77 10.49 15.87
C SER A 501 -10.16 11.13 17.12
N ALA A 502 -9.54 10.33 18.00
CA ALA A 502 -8.83 10.85 19.16
C ALA A 502 -7.62 11.74 18.78
N ASN A 503 -6.88 11.37 17.74
CA ASN A 503 -5.77 12.18 17.23
C ASN A 503 -6.26 13.49 16.62
N VAL A 504 -7.36 13.46 15.88
CA VAL A 504 -7.99 14.66 15.31
C VAL A 504 -8.46 15.61 16.41
N ALA A 505 -9.03 15.09 17.51
CA ALA A 505 -9.38 15.92 18.67
C ALA A 505 -8.17 16.66 19.26
N ARG A 506 -7.00 16.00 19.35
CA ARG A 506 -5.75 16.66 19.79
C ARG A 506 -5.27 17.73 18.80
N VAL A 507 -5.39 17.49 17.49
CA VAL A 507 -5.07 18.48 16.46
C VAL A 507 -5.96 19.71 16.59
N LEU A 508 -7.27 19.53 16.82
CA LEU A 508 -8.21 20.64 17.04
C LEU A 508 -7.79 21.49 18.25
N THR A 509 -7.42 20.86 19.37
CA THR A 509 -6.90 21.59 20.55
C THR A 509 -5.64 22.40 20.24
N SER A 510 -4.63 21.77 19.64
CA SER A 510 -3.35 22.45 19.31
C SER A 510 -3.52 23.57 18.29
N THR A 511 -4.46 23.41 17.36
CA THR A 511 -4.83 24.43 16.38
C THR A 511 -5.49 25.63 17.06
N GLY A 512 -6.37 25.40 18.04
CA GLY A 512 -6.96 26.46 18.86
C GLY A 512 -5.92 27.24 19.68
N GLU A 513 -4.92 26.55 20.23
CA GLU A 513 -3.78 27.19 20.90
C GLU A 513 -2.97 28.05 19.93
N THR A 514 -2.73 27.55 18.71
CA THR A 514 -2.01 28.31 17.65
C THR A 514 -2.76 29.57 17.25
N GLY A 515 -4.09 29.50 17.06
CA GLY A 515 -4.91 30.67 16.76
C GLY A 515 -4.93 31.70 17.90
N SER A 516 -4.94 31.23 19.15
CA SER A 516 -4.83 32.10 20.33
C SER A 516 -3.47 32.79 20.40
N ALA A 517 -2.38 32.06 20.16
CA ALA A 517 -1.02 32.63 20.12
C ALA A 517 -0.85 33.63 18.97
N ALA A 518 -1.40 33.34 17.79
CA ALA A 518 -1.40 34.26 16.66
C ALA A 518 -2.13 35.57 17.00
N THR A 519 -3.27 35.48 17.70
CA THR A 519 -4.01 36.66 18.17
C THR A 519 -3.18 37.50 19.15
N GLN A 520 -2.43 36.87 20.06
CA GLN A 520 -1.53 37.58 20.98
C GLN A 520 -0.38 38.29 20.24
N VAL A 521 0.23 37.63 19.25
CA VAL A 521 1.28 38.24 18.41
C VAL A 521 0.73 39.42 17.62
N LEU A 522 -0.49 39.31 17.08
CA LEU A 522 -1.17 40.38 16.37
C LEU A 522 -1.37 41.61 17.27
N SER A 523 -1.86 41.40 18.50
CA SER A 523 -2.01 42.48 19.49
C SER A 523 -0.66 43.11 19.86
N ALA A 524 0.37 42.31 20.14
CA ALA A 524 1.69 42.81 20.48
C ALA A 524 2.33 43.61 19.33
N ALA A 525 2.17 43.16 18.09
CA ALA A 525 2.64 43.87 16.90
C ALA A 525 1.93 45.23 16.72
N ALA A 526 0.61 45.27 16.94
CA ALA A 526 -0.17 46.51 16.87
C ALA A 526 0.23 47.53 17.96
N GLU A 527 0.47 47.05 19.18
CA GLU A 527 1.00 47.87 20.27
C GLU A 527 2.40 48.41 19.96
N LEU A 528 3.29 47.56 19.44
CA LEU A 528 4.65 47.95 19.05
C LEU A 528 4.65 49.04 17.97
N ALA A 529 3.77 48.92 16.98
CA ALA A 529 3.62 49.91 15.92
C ALA A 529 3.13 51.25 16.47
N THR A 530 2.16 51.22 17.40
CA THR A 530 1.62 52.42 18.06
C THR A 530 2.68 53.09 18.94
N GLN A 531 3.42 52.32 19.74
CA GLN A 531 4.49 52.83 20.58
C GLN A 531 5.64 53.43 19.75
N SER A 532 6.00 52.79 18.63
CA SER A 532 7.03 53.31 17.72
C SER A 532 6.62 54.65 17.10
N LEU A 533 5.36 54.82 16.74
CA LEU A 533 4.82 56.09 16.26
C LEU A 533 4.84 57.17 17.36
N SER A 534 4.47 56.82 18.59
CA SER A 534 4.52 57.74 19.73
C SER A 534 5.94 58.23 20.01
N VAL A 535 6.92 57.33 20.06
CA VAL A 535 8.34 57.68 20.28
C VAL A 535 8.86 58.57 19.14
N LYS A 536 8.46 58.29 17.89
CA LYS A 536 8.80 59.15 16.75
C LYS A 536 8.31 60.58 16.97
N GLN A 537 7.04 60.74 17.37
CA GLN A 537 6.42 62.05 17.60
C GLN A 537 7.08 62.79 18.76
N GLU A 538 7.37 62.11 19.88
CA GLU A 538 8.07 62.71 21.03
C GLU A 538 9.47 63.19 20.67
N VAL A 539 10.22 62.39 19.89
CA VAL A 539 11.57 62.75 19.44
C VAL A 539 11.53 63.92 18.46
N ASP A 540 10.62 63.91 17.49
CA ASP A 540 10.47 65.01 16.53
C ASP A 540 10.07 66.33 17.25
N ALA A 541 9.17 66.26 18.24
CA ALA A 541 8.80 67.42 19.06
C ALA A 541 9.96 67.95 19.91
N PHE A 542 10.69 67.07 20.60
CA PHE A 542 11.85 67.43 21.41
C PHE A 542 12.95 68.11 20.57
N LEU A 543 13.18 67.65 19.35
CA LEU A 543 14.17 68.23 18.44
C LEU A 543 13.74 69.62 17.94
N LEU A 544 12.45 69.82 17.67
CA LEU A 544 11.90 71.13 17.32
C LEU A 544 12.05 72.14 18.47
N ASP A 545 11.78 71.70 19.71
CA ASP A 545 11.91 72.54 20.90
C ASP A 545 13.37 72.95 21.15
N ILE A 546 14.33 72.04 20.94
CA ILE A 546 15.77 72.35 21.04
C ILE A 546 16.24 73.31 19.94
N GLN A 547 15.68 73.22 18.73
CA GLN A 547 16.03 74.14 17.64
C GLN A 547 15.46 75.55 17.84
N ALA A 548 14.38 75.68 18.62
CA ALA A 548 13.74 76.95 18.94
C ALA A 548 14.34 77.67 20.17
N ALA A 549 15.06 76.93 21.03
CA ALA A 549 15.73 77.43 22.23
C ALA A 549 17.17 77.89 21.95
#